data_AF-A0A8S3GZF4-F1
#
_entry.id   AF-A0A8S3GZF4-F1
#
_cell.length_a   1.000
_cell.length_b   1.000
_cell.length_c   1.000
_cell.angle_alpha   90.00
_cell.angle_beta   90.00
_cell.angle_gamma   90.00
#
_symmetry.space_group_name_H-M   'P 1'
#
loop_
_entity.id
_entity.type
_entity.pdbx_description
1 polymer ?
#
loop_
_entity_poly.entity_id
_entity_poly.type
_entity_poly.pdbx_seq_one_letter_code
_entity_poly.pdbx_strand_id
1 'polypeptide(L)' 'ESPKTPVLNCRISRALEPHNVSDGYMTSRINWVVQSSAVDYLHLMLVCMKWLIDTYDIRCRFVLSIHDEVRYICHVDDR' A
#
# COMPACT_ATOMS: atom_id res chain seq x y z
N GLU A 1 17.74 -10.46 12.01
CA GLU A 1 16.57 -10.65 11.12
C GLU A 1 16.42 -9.44 10.19
N SER A 2 15.82 -9.62 9.01
CA SER A 2 15.58 -8.56 8.01
C SER A 2 14.08 -8.32 7.87
N PRO A 3 13.46 -7.45 8.70
CA PRO A 3 12.01 -7.27 8.71
C PRO A 3 11.51 -6.75 7.36
N LYS A 4 10.35 -7.26 6.94
CA LYS A 4 9.68 -6.88 5.69
C LYS A 4 8.17 -6.79 5.88
N THR A 5 7.50 -6.03 5.03
CA THR A 5 6.03 -6.01 4.99
C THR A 5 5.48 -7.35 4.45
N PRO A 6 4.30 -7.79 4.88
CA PRO A 6 3.83 -9.16 4.63
C PRO A 6 3.39 -9.43 3.19
N VAL A 7 2.93 -8.41 2.44
CA VAL A 7 2.41 -8.57 1.09
C VAL A 7 3.47 -8.21 0.06
N LEU A 8 4.02 -7.00 0.15
CA LEU A 8 4.96 -6.49 -0.85
C LEU A 8 6.41 -6.83 -0.55
N ASN A 9 6.69 -7.42 0.63
CA ASN A 9 8.04 -7.68 1.09
C ASN A 9 8.93 -6.42 1.10
N CYS A 10 8.31 -5.25 1.29
CA CYS A 10 8.99 -3.96 1.35
C CYS A 10 9.85 -3.86 2.60
N ARG A 11 10.95 -3.11 2.51
CA ARG A 11 11.93 -2.95 3.60
C ARG A 11 12.17 -1.49 3.88
N ILE A 12 12.44 -1.20 5.15
CA ILE A 12 12.91 0.14 5.55
C ILE A 12 14.27 0.40 4.90
N SER A 13 14.64 1.67 4.74
CA SER A 13 15.96 2.05 4.26
C SER A 13 17.04 1.27 5.00
N ARG A 14 18.04 0.75 4.27
CA ARG A 14 19.15 -0.04 4.83
C ARG A 14 19.81 0.66 6.03
N ALA A 15 19.94 1.99 5.96
CA ALA A 15 20.52 2.80 7.03
C ALA A 15 19.73 2.79 8.35
N LEU A 16 18.43 2.47 8.33
CA LEU A 16 17.55 2.42 9.49
C LEU A 16 17.22 0.98 9.93
N GLU A 17 17.92 -0.01 9.38
CA GLU A 17 17.75 -1.38 9.80
C GLU A 17 18.26 -1.59 11.24
N PRO A 18 17.64 -2.50 12.02
CA PRO A 18 17.97 -2.69 13.43
C PRO A 18 19.47 -2.95 13.70
N HIS A 19 20.15 -3.62 12.76
CA HIS A 19 21.58 -3.93 12.88
C HIS A 19 22.50 -2.71 12.72
N ASN A 20 22.02 -1.63 12.08
CA ASN A 20 22.80 -0.41 11.84
C ASN A 20 22.56 0.69 12.88
N VAL A 21 21.37 0.72 13.49
CA VAL A 21 20.97 1.79 14.42
C VAL A 21 20.69 1.32 15.83
N SER A 22 20.69 0.01 16.11
CA SER A 22 20.28 -0.57 17.40
C SER A 22 18.91 -0.02 17.83
N ASP A 23 18.86 0.76 18.92
CA ASP A 23 17.64 1.41 19.44
C ASP A 23 17.49 2.87 18.98
N GLY A 24 18.33 3.33 18.04
CA GLY A 24 18.20 4.61 17.38
C GLY A 24 16.96 4.68 16.49
N TYR A 25 16.38 5.88 16.40
CA TYR A 25 15.27 6.21 15.49
C TYR A 25 14.01 5.34 15.66
N MET A 26 13.78 4.79 16.86
CA MET A 26 12.66 3.88 17.12
C MET A 26 11.29 4.46 16.78
N THR A 27 11.04 5.74 17.05
CA THR A 27 9.79 6.42 16.69
C THR A 27 9.55 6.42 15.17
N SER A 28 10.57 6.79 14.38
CA SER A 28 10.51 6.75 12.92
C SER A 28 10.36 5.33 12.38
N ARG A 29 11.02 4.34 13.00
CA ARG A 29 10.92 2.93 12.60
C ARG A 29 9.53 2.36 12.85
N ILE A 30 8.93 2.64 14.01
CA ILE A 30 7.56 2.23 14.33
C ILE A 30 6.58 2.87 13.35
N ASN A 31 6.72 4.17 13.11
CA ASN A 31 5.88 4.89 12.15
C ASN A 31 6.03 4.30 10.74
N TRP A 32 7.25 3.99 10.32
CA TRP A 32 7.52 3.35 9.02
C TRP A 32 6.83 1.99 8.91
N VAL A 33 6.87 1.15 9.94
CA VAL A 33 6.20 -0.16 9.93
C VAL A 33 4.69 0.00 9.70
N VAL A 34 4.04 0.92 10.41
CA VAL A 34 2.60 1.16 10.26
C VAL A 34 2.26 1.70 8.88
N GLN A 35 2.99 2.71 8.40
CA GLN A 35 2.72 3.33 7.09
C GLN A 35 3.02 2.40 5.92
N SER A 36 4.15 1.69 5.96
CA SER A 36 4.50 0.72 4.91
C SER A 36 3.50 -0.44 4.85
N SER A 37 2.99 -0.90 6.00
CA SER A 37 1.93 -1.91 6.02
C SER A 37 0.61 -1.38 5.44
N ALA A 38 0.28 -0.11 5.64
CA ALA A 38 -0.90 0.49 5.00
C ALA A 38 -0.77 0.54 3.46
N VAL A 39 0.44 0.74 2.93
CA VAL A 39 0.71 0.68 1.48
C VAL A 39 0.48 -0.72 0.93
N ASP A 40 0.84 -1.78 1.66
CA ASP A 40 0.54 -3.16 1.28
C ASP A 40 -0.97 -3.38 1.11
N TYR A 41 -1.79 -2.89 2.05
CA TYR A 41 -3.25 -2.96 1.95
C TYR A 41 -3.79 -2.15 0.77
N LEU A 42 -3.29 -0.94 0.56
CA LEU A 42 -3.68 -0.12 -0.58
C LEU A 42 -3.39 -0.85 -1.89
N HIS A 43 -2.20 -1.47 -2.02
CA HIS A 43 -1.86 -2.24 -3.20
C HIS A 43 -2.82 -3.40 -3.44
N LEU A 44 -3.17 -4.17 -2.41
CA LEU A 44 -4.16 -5.24 -2.53
C LEU A 44 -5.52 -4.72 -3.02
N MET A 45 -6.02 -3.62 -2.44
CA MET A 45 -7.29 -3.03 -2.88
C MET A 45 -7.26 -2.58 -4.34
N LEU A 46 -6.18 -1.92 -4.76
CA LEU A 46 -6.01 -1.46 -6.14
C LEU A 46 -5.92 -2.63 -7.13
N VAL A 47 -5.15 -3.67 -6.80
CA VAL A 47 -5.00 -4.87 -7.66
C VAL A 47 -6.30 -5.65 -7.73
N CYS A 48 -6.99 -5.86 -6.61
CA CYS A 48 -8.29 -6.54 -6.58
C CYS A 48 -9.35 -5.76 -7.37
N MET A 49 -9.44 -4.44 -7.20
CA MET A 49 -10.41 -3.63 -7.94
C MET A 49 -10.11 -3.62 -9.43
N LYS A 50 -8.83 -3.53 -9.82
CA LYS A 50 -8.42 -3.68 -11.22
C LYS A 50 -8.85 -5.03 -11.78
N TRP A 51 -8.62 -6.11 -11.05
CA TRP A 51 -9.03 -7.45 -11.47
C TRP A 51 -10.56 -7.55 -11.64
N LEU A 52 -11.34 -6.97 -10.74
CA LEU A 52 -12.81 -6.93 -10.84
C LEU A 52 -13.27 -6.12 -12.06
N ILE A 53 -12.69 -4.95 -12.28
CA ILE A 53 -12.97 -4.11 -13.45
C ILE A 53 -12.74 -4.90 -14.75
N ASP A 54 -11.58 -5.56 -14.86
CA ASP A 54 -11.20 -6.33 -16.04
C ASP A 54 -12.08 -7.59 -16.20
N THR A 55 -12.51 -8.22 -15.09
CA THR A 55 -13.31 -9.46 -15.11
C THR A 55 -14.78 -9.22 -15.48
N TYR A 56 -15.36 -8.11 -15.03
CA TYR A 56 -16.77 -7.77 -15.23
C TYR A 56 -16.99 -6.70 -16.32
N ASP A 57 -15.94 -6.33 -17.05
CA ASP A 57 -15.96 -5.30 -18.11
C ASP A 57 -16.57 -3.95 -17.65
N ILE A 58 -16.30 -3.57 -16.40
CA ILE A 58 -16.84 -2.35 -15.80
C ILE A 58 -16.14 -1.15 -16.44
N ARG A 59 -16.87 -0.19 -17.01
CA ARG A 59 -16.26 1.04 -17.57
C ARG A 59 -15.89 2.02 -16.47
N CYS A 60 -14.84 1.67 -15.76
CA CYS A 60 -14.32 2.33 -14.58
C CYS A 60 -12.81 2.56 -14.73
N ARG A 61 -12.30 3.69 -14.24
CA ARG A 61 -10.86 3.93 -14.13
C ARG A 61 -10.50 4.50 -12.77
N PHE A 62 -9.34 4.09 -12.27
CA PHE A 62 -8.72 4.68 -11.09
C PHE A 62 -8.39 6.15 -11.34
N VAL A 63 -8.71 7.03 -10.38
CA VAL A 63 -8.46 8.47 -10.46
C VAL A 63 -7.35 8.86 -9.49
N LEU A 64 -7.55 8.56 -8.21
CA LEU A 64 -6.62 8.95 -7.16
C LEU A 64 -6.79 8.09 -5.91
N SER A 65 -5.72 8.03 -5.13
CA SER A 65 -5.73 7.51 -3.76
C SER A 65 -5.11 8.57 -2.84
N ILE A 66 -5.81 8.94 -1.77
CA ILE A 66 -5.36 9.94 -0.79
C ILE A 66 -5.64 9.40 0.61
N HIS A 67 -4.59 9.28 1.42
CA HIS A 67 -4.67 8.68 2.75
C HIS A 67 -5.30 7.27 2.71
N ASP A 68 -6.53 7.15 3.20
CA ASP A 68 -7.36 5.95 3.27
C ASP A 68 -8.47 5.90 2.21
N GLU A 69 -8.56 6.92 1.34
CA GLU A 69 -9.54 6.96 0.27
C GLU A 69 -8.97 6.50 -1.07
N VAL A 70 -9.76 5.71 -1.80
CA VAL A 70 -9.48 5.29 -3.18
C VAL A 70 -10.68 5.67 -4.04
N ARG A 71 -10.46 6.52 -5.05
CA ARG A 71 -11.52 7.07 -5.90
C ARG A 71 -11.39 6.55 -7.33
N TYR A 72 -12.51 6.09 -7.86
CA TYR A 72 -12.68 5.67 -9.25
C TYR A 72 -13.73 6.55 -9.92
N ILE A 73 -13.60 6.74 -11.23
CA ILE A 73 -14.65 7.32 -12.06
C ILE A 73 -15.23 6.21 -12.93
N CYS A 74 -16.53 6.01 -12.83
CA CYS A 74 -17.28 5.01 -13.59
C CYS A 74 -18.24 5.71 -14.55
N HIS A 75 -18.55 5.04 -15.66
CA HIS A 75 -19.68 5.42 -16.49
C HIS A 75 -20.97 5.34 -15.67
N VAL A 76 -21.98 6.17 -15.97
CA VAL A 76 -23.22 6.24 -15.19
C VAL A 76 -23.96 4.90 -15.13
N ASP A 77 -23.91 4.12 -16.20
CA ASP A 77 -24.53 2.79 -16.28
C ASP A 77 -23.82 1.74 -15.40
N ASP A 78 -22.56 1.98 -15.05
CA ASP A 78 -21.67 1.07 -14.31
C ASP A 78 -21.33 1.62 -12.90
N ARG A 79 -22.10 2.61 -12.42
CA ARG A 79 -21.86 3.32 -11.17
C ARG A 79 -22.59 2.71 -9.97
#